data_AF-A0A2S5V1Y8-F1
#
_entry.id   AF-A0A2S5V1Y8-F1
#
_cell.length_a   1.000
_cell.length_b   1.000
_cell.length_c   1.000
_cell.angle_alpha   90.00
_cell.angle_beta   90.00
_cell.angle_gamma   90.00
#
_symmetry.space_group_name_H-M   'P 1'
#
loop_
_entity.id
_entity.type
_entity.pdbx_description
1 polymer ?
#
loop_
_entity_poly.entity_id
_entity_poly.type
_entity_poly.pdbx_seq_one_letter_code
_entity_poly.pdbx_strand_id
1 'polypeptide(L)'
;MNARQNAAGTDREAKELGYLWPLGIVAAGLVVLKPLENVVGYFVDGSVRVNASFEGASVSLPTPVGADVPLDGASTILVAADLIPTGALVLLLIGQIIGAVLSVAAVWMLLLFARNLAKGDFFGRKSIRLLDWSSGLVVAALAAPGFFELLGTNWTIAKLGWSGSDAPEPTILDQTWAFLLILVILLVVNLIMRRGARLQLDQEGLV
;
A
#
# COMPACT_ATOMS: atom_id res chain seq x y z
N MET A 1 -20.78 -10.07 -45.23
CA MET A 1 -19.72 -9.05 -45.03
C MET A 1 -19.28 -8.90 -43.55
N ASN A 2 -19.49 -9.91 -42.68
CA ASN A 2 -19.33 -9.74 -41.22
C ASN A 2 -18.10 -10.45 -40.58
N ALA A 3 -17.36 -11.27 -41.32
CA ALA A 3 -16.26 -12.06 -40.74
C ALA A 3 -14.94 -11.26 -40.55
N ARG A 4 -14.69 -10.24 -41.38
CA ARG A 4 -13.45 -9.44 -41.32
C ARG A 4 -13.46 -8.35 -40.24
N GLN A 5 -14.63 -7.86 -39.81
CA GLN A 5 -14.73 -6.90 -38.71
C GLN A 5 -14.49 -7.55 -37.34
N ASN A 6 -14.87 -8.82 -37.15
CA ASN A 6 -14.68 -9.53 -35.88
C ASN A 6 -13.21 -9.89 -35.59
N ALA A 7 -12.41 -10.16 -36.64
CA ALA A 7 -10.98 -10.49 -36.49
C ALA A 7 -10.14 -9.27 -36.06
N ALA A 8 -10.48 -8.08 -36.55
CA ALA A 8 -9.76 -6.85 -36.19
C ALA A 8 -10.03 -6.39 -34.74
N GLY A 9 -11.23 -6.66 -34.21
CA GLY A 9 -11.58 -6.37 -32.81
C GLY A 9 -10.86 -7.31 -31.83
N THR A 10 -10.82 -8.60 -32.14
CA THR A 10 -10.18 -9.62 -31.28
C THR A 10 -8.65 -9.48 -31.20
N ASP A 11 -7.99 -9.09 -32.30
CA ASP A 11 -6.54 -8.80 -32.28
C ASP A 11 -6.18 -7.57 -31.45
N ARG A 12 -7.04 -6.53 -31.48
CA ARG A 12 -6.84 -5.31 -30.67
C ARG A 12 -7.07 -5.59 -29.19
N GLU A 13 -8.14 -6.31 -28.84
CA GLU A 13 -8.38 -6.77 -27.47
C GLU A 13 -7.24 -7.64 -26.92
N ALA A 14 -6.74 -8.60 -27.71
CA ALA A 14 -5.63 -9.45 -27.31
C ALA A 14 -4.34 -8.67 -27.09
N LYS A 15 -4.09 -7.64 -27.91
CA LYS A 15 -2.92 -6.76 -27.79
C LYS A 15 -3.06 -5.81 -26.60
N GLU A 16 -4.26 -5.30 -26.33
CA GLU A 16 -4.54 -4.45 -25.17
C GLU A 16 -4.48 -5.23 -23.85
N LEU A 17 -5.03 -6.43 -23.80
CA LEU A 17 -4.88 -7.34 -22.66
C LEU A 17 -3.45 -7.81 -22.47
N GLY A 18 -2.70 -8.00 -23.58
CA GLY A 18 -1.32 -8.46 -23.57
C GLY A 18 -0.35 -7.53 -22.85
N TYR A 19 -0.56 -6.20 -22.91
CA TYR A 19 0.30 -5.23 -22.21
C TYR A 19 -0.11 -4.99 -20.76
N LEU A 20 -1.39 -5.19 -20.40
CA LEU A 20 -1.90 -4.94 -19.05
C LEU A 20 -1.33 -5.91 -18.02
N TRP A 21 -1.15 -7.19 -18.38
CA TRP A 21 -0.60 -8.21 -17.49
C TRP A 21 0.84 -7.97 -17.03
N PRO A 22 1.81 -7.72 -17.92
CA PRO A 22 3.18 -7.45 -17.49
C PRO A 22 3.28 -6.16 -16.67
N LEU A 23 2.53 -5.09 -17.02
CA LEU A 23 2.46 -3.89 -16.18
C LEU A 23 1.90 -4.19 -14.79
N GLY A 24 0.85 -5.01 -14.72
CA GLY A 24 0.25 -5.45 -13.46
C GLY A 24 1.21 -6.24 -12.58
N ILE A 25 1.98 -7.16 -13.18
CA ILE A 25 3.00 -7.94 -12.47
C ILE A 25 4.11 -7.05 -11.95
N VAL A 26 4.60 -6.10 -12.77
CA VAL A 26 5.62 -5.14 -12.35
C VAL A 26 5.10 -4.25 -11.23
N ALA A 27 3.87 -3.73 -11.35
CA ALA A 27 3.24 -2.92 -10.31
C ALA A 27 3.07 -3.72 -9.00
N ALA A 28 2.57 -4.96 -9.06
CA ALA A 28 2.46 -5.83 -7.90
C ALA A 28 3.82 -6.09 -7.26
N GLY A 29 4.84 -6.39 -8.07
CA GLY A 29 6.21 -6.60 -7.59
C GLY A 29 6.77 -5.37 -6.87
N LEU A 30 6.69 -4.20 -7.49
CA LEU A 30 7.17 -2.93 -6.90
C LEU A 30 6.46 -2.60 -5.59
N VAL A 31 5.15 -2.84 -5.53
CA VAL A 31 4.33 -2.57 -4.34
C VAL A 31 4.65 -3.52 -3.19
N VAL A 32 5.15 -4.73 -3.47
CA VAL A 32 5.53 -5.73 -2.45
C VAL A 32 6.92 -5.49 -1.86
N LEU A 33 7.83 -4.85 -2.61
CA LEU A 33 9.22 -4.68 -2.16
C LEU A 33 9.33 -3.82 -0.90
N LYS A 34 8.61 -2.70 -0.84
CA LYS A 34 8.73 -1.74 0.26
C LYS A 34 8.14 -2.25 1.58
N PRO A 35 6.95 -2.89 1.60
CA PRO A 35 6.44 -3.52 2.81
C PRO A 35 7.33 -4.63 3.37
N LEU A 36 8.17 -5.30 2.57
CA LEU A 36 8.99 -6.43 3.03
C LEU A 36 10.38 -6.03 3.55
N GLU A 37 10.66 -4.73 3.70
CA GLU A 37 12.00 -4.26 4.10
C GLU A 37 12.47 -4.81 5.46
N ASN A 38 11.58 -5.01 6.45
CA ASN A 38 12.01 -5.59 7.75
C ASN A 38 12.14 -7.10 7.69
N VAL A 39 11.31 -7.77 6.87
CA VAL A 39 11.51 -9.20 6.61
C VAL A 39 12.89 -9.42 6.02
N VAL A 40 13.26 -8.66 4.98
CA VAL A 40 14.58 -8.77 4.35
C VAL A 40 15.69 -8.37 5.33
N GLY A 41 15.56 -7.23 6.02
CA GLY A 41 16.57 -6.77 6.99
C GLY A 41 16.78 -7.76 8.14
N TYR A 42 15.73 -8.42 8.60
CA TYR A 42 15.83 -9.44 9.64
C TYR A 42 16.63 -10.66 9.17
N PHE A 43 16.38 -11.15 7.95
CA PHE A 43 17.06 -12.34 7.43
C PHE A 43 18.48 -12.06 6.90
N VAL A 44 18.75 -10.86 6.38
CA VAL A 44 20.05 -10.51 5.77
C VAL A 44 20.98 -9.88 6.80
N ASP A 45 20.48 -8.90 7.57
CA ASP A 45 21.31 -8.05 8.43
C ASP A 45 21.09 -8.33 9.94
N GLY A 46 20.13 -9.18 10.30
CA GLY A 46 19.78 -9.43 11.70
C GLY A 46 19.18 -8.20 12.41
N SER A 47 18.67 -7.23 11.65
CA SER A 47 18.14 -5.97 12.18
C SER A 47 16.74 -5.68 11.66
N VAL A 48 15.98 -4.90 12.42
CA VAL A 48 14.60 -4.51 12.10
C VAL A 48 14.51 -2.99 12.13
N ARG A 49 13.86 -2.41 11.11
CA ARG A 49 13.59 -0.97 11.06
C ARG A 49 12.38 -0.65 11.91
N VAL A 50 12.55 0.30 12.82
CA VAL A 50 11.52 0.79 13.73
C VAL A 50 11.36 2.29 13.45
N ASN A 51 10.12 2.72 13.22
CA ASN A 51 9.83 4.10 12.84
C ASN A 51 9.41 4.89 14.07
N ALA A 52 10.22 5.89 14.45
CA ALA A 52 9.93 6.73 15.60
C ALA A 52 10.28 8.20 15.31
N SER A 53 9.47 9.11 15.84
CA SER A 53 9.73 10.54 15.79
C SER A 53 10.61 10.94 16.97
N PHE A 54 11.68 11.68 16.68
CA PHE A 54 12.56 12.28 17.68
C PHE A 54 12.34 13.79 17.80
N GLU A 55 11.19 14.28 17.36
CA GLU A 55 10.85 15.70 17.44
C GLU A 55 10.99 16.20 18.89
N GLY A 56 11.94 17.11 19.12
CA GLY A 56 12.28 17.64 20.45
C GLY A 56 13.29 16.81 21.27
N ALA A 57 13.72 15.64 20.80
CA ALA A 57 14.73 14.82 21.47
C ALA A 57 16.15 15.18 21.02
N SER A 58 17.02 15.55 21.98
CA SER A 58 18.44 15.79 21.74
C SER A 58 19.21 14.47 21.71
N VAL A 59 19.10 13.73 20.60
CA VAL A 59 19.96 12.56 20.37
C VAL A 59 21.34 13.05 19.92
N SER A 60 22.38 12.72 20.68
CA SER A 60 23.77 13.02 20.29
C SER A 60 24.17 12.08 19.15
N LEU A 61 24.22 12.61 17.93
CA LEU A 61 24.89 11.93 16.82
C LEU A 61 26.39 12.20 16.94
N PRO A 62 27.25 11.16 16.91
CA PRO A 62 28.68 11.38 16.89
C PRO A 62 29.06 12.08 15.58
N THR A 63 29.33 13.38 15.66
CA THR A 63 29.87 14.14 14.53
C THR A 63 31.40 14.14 14.59
N PRO A 64 32.10 14.22 13.43
CA PRO A 64 33.57 14.31 13.40
C PRO A 64 34.15 15.49 14.19
N VAL A 65 33.32 16.47 14.54
CA VAL A 65 33.66 17.68 15.27
C VAL A 65 33.18 17.66 16.72
N GLY A 66 32.55 16.57 17.19
CA GLY A 66 32.02 16.44 18.54
C GLY A 66 30.87 17.39 18.88
N ALA A 67 30.21 17.96 17.86
CA ALA A 67 29.01 18.78 18.02
C ALA A 67 27.75 17.89 18.07
N ASP A 68 26.87 18.16 19.02
CA ASP A 68 25.55 17.54 19.08
C ASP A 68 24.64 18.16 18.01
N VAL A 69 24.11 17.33 17.12
CA VAL A 69 23.14 17.74 16.10
C VAL A 69 21.78 17.19 16.51
N PRO A 70 20.77 18.05 16.77
CA PRO A 70 19.44 17.58 17.12
C PRO A 70 18.82 16.84 15.94
N LEU A 71 18.12 15.73 16.22
CA LEU A 71 17.26 15.08 15.25
C LEU A 71 15.92 15.82 15.24
N ASP A 72 15.40 16.08 14.04
CA ASP A 72 14.09 16.69 13.86
C ASP A 72 13.23 15.80 12.94
N GLY A 73 12.01 15.51 13.38
CA GLY A 73 11.01 14.75 12.65
C GLY A 73 11.05 13.21 12.77
N ALA A 74 10.27 12.57 11.90
CA ALA A 74 10.14 11.12 11.80
C ALA A 74 11.41 10.48 11.23
N SER A 75 11.96 9.51 11.95
CA SER A 75 13.16 8.80 11.53
C SER A 75 12.97 7.28 11.62
N THR A 76 13.84 6.57 10.90
CA THR A 76 13.91 5.12 10.96
C THR A 76 15.15 4.71 11.73
N ILE A 77 14.98 3.91 12.77
CA ILE A 77 16.05 3.38 13.59
C ILE A 77 16.23 1.90 13.22
N LEU A 78 17.48 1.47 13.07
CA LEU A 78 17.82 0.07 12.94
C LEU A 78 18.09 -0.50 14.33
N VAL A 79 17.26 -1.44 14.76
CA VAL A 79 17.41 -2.14 16.05
C VAL A 79 17.79 -3.58 15.76
N ALA A 80 18.84 -4.07 16.43
CA ALA A 80 19.25 -5.46 16.31
C ALA A 80 18.14 -6.38 16.86
N ALA A 81 17.85 -7.46 16.14
CA ALA A 81 16.65 -8.27 16.40
C ALA A 81 16.71 -9.04 17.74
N ASP A 82 17.90 -9.24 18.29
CA ASP A 82 18.17 -9.84 19.60
C ASP A 82 17.78 -8.91 20.78
N LEU A 83 17.79 -7.59 20.55
CA LEU A 83 17.38 -6.58 21.53
C LEU A 83 15.86 -6.36 21.55
N ILE A 84 15.14 -6.85 20.54
CA ILE A 84 13.70 -6.69 20.40
C ILE A 84 12.98 -7.88 21.06
N PRO A 85 11.95 -7.65 21.90
CA PRO A 85 11.09 -8.74 22.37
C PRO A 85 10.51 -9.52 21.19
N THR A 86 10.53 -10.85 21.27
CA THR A 86 10.01 -11.71 20.18
C THR A 86 8.57 -11.34 19.79
N GLY A 87 7.72 -10.98 20.75
CA GLY A 87 6.36 -10.54 20.48
C GLY A 87 6.28 -9.23 19.67
N ALA A 88 7.15 -8.25 19.96
CA ALA A 88 7.22 -7.00 19.22
C ALA A 88 7.72 -7.24 17.78
N LEU A 89 8.74 -8.10 17.63
CA LEU A 89 9.24 -8.52 16.33
C LEU A 89 8.14 -9.17 15.49
N VAL A 90 7.37 -10.10 16.07
CA VAL A 90 6.25 -10.76 15.37
C VAL A 90 5.19 -9.75 14.91
N LEU A 91 4.84 -8.76 15.74
CA LEU A 91 3.89 -7.71 15.36
C LEU A 91 4.40 -6.88 14.17
N LEU A 92 5.67 -6.48 14.20
CA LEU A 92 6.30 -5.75 13.09
C LEU A 92 6.29 -6.56 11.79
N LEU A 93 6.64 -7.85 11.85
CA LEU A 93 6.62 -8.72 10.67
C LEU A 93 5.20 -8.99 10.16
N ILE A 94 4.22 -9.19 11.05
CA ILE A 94 2.82 -9.40 10.66
C ILE A 94 2.27 -8.15 9.96
N GLY A 95 2.57 -6.96 10.48
CA GLY A 95 2.17 -5.70 9.84
C GLY A 95 2.63 -5.63 8.39
N GLN A 96 3.89 -5.96 8.14
CA GLN A 96 4.49 -6.01 6.81
C GLN A 96 3.87 -7.06 5.88
N ILE A 97 3.66 -8.28 6.37
CA ILE A 97 3.03 -9.36 5.60
C ILE A 97 1.61 -8.98 5.21
N ILE A 98 0.83 -8.42 6.15
CA ILE A 98 -0.52 -7.94 5.89
C ILE A 98 -0.50 -6.82 4.84
N GLY A 99 0.43 -5.87 4.96
CA GLY A 99 0.58 -4.79 3.99
C GLY A 99 0.89 -5.28 2.59
N ALA A 100 1.80 -6.25 2.45
CA ALA A 100 2.12 -6.88 1.17
C ALA A 100 0.90 -7.60 0.58
N VAL A 101 0.21 -8.44 1.37
CA VAL A 101 -0.95 -9.22 0.92
C VAL A 101 -2.10 -8.31 0.49
N LEU A 102 -2.45 -7.30 1.28
CA LEU A 102 -3.53 -6.37 0.95
C LEU A 102 -3.22 -5.56 -0.31
N SER A 103 -1.97 -5.16 -0.47
CA SER A 103 -1.55 -4.37 -1.63
C SER A 103 -1.54 -5.20 -2.91
N VAL A 104 -1.08 -6.46 -2.86
CA VAL A 104 -1.21 -7.42 -3.98
C VAL A 104 -2.67 -7.65 -4.33
N ALA A 105 -3.53 -7.86 -3.33
CA ALA A 105 -4.96 -8.04 -3.55
C ALA A 105 -5.59 -6.81 -4.22
N ALA A 106 -5.21 -5.59 -3.82
CA ALA A 106 -5.69 -4.35 -4.42
C ALA A 106 -5.26 -4.24 -5.89
N VAL A 107 -3.98 -4.48 -6.19
CA VAL A 107 -3.47 -4.48 -7.58
C VAL A 107 -4.19 -5.53 -8.42
N TRP A 108 -4.40 -6.73 -7.87
CA TRP A 108 -5.10 -7.80 -8.57
C TRP A 108 -6.55 -7.42 -8.94
N MET A 109 -7.28 -6.79 -8.02
CA MET A 109 -8.64 -6.32 -8.28
C MET A 109 -8.68 -5.23 -9.35
N LEU A 110 -7.71 -4.32 -9.37
CA LEU A 110 -7.60 -3.30 -10.41
C LEU A 110 -7.27 -3.89 -11.78
N LEU A 111 -6.46 -4.96 -11.84
CA LEU A 111 -6.21 -5.68 -13.08
C LEU A 111 -7.46 -6.41 -13.58
N LEU A 112 -8.23 -7.03 -12.69
CA LEU A 112 -9.51 -7.62 -13.05
C LEU A 112 -10.50 -6.57 -13.56
N PHE A 113 -10.51 -5.38 -12.96
CA PHE A 113 -11.31 -4.25 -13.42
C PHE A 113 -10.87 -3.80 -14.82
N ALA A 114 -9.57 -3.57 -15.04
CA ALA A 114 -9.02 -3.19 -16.35
C ALA A 114 -9.32 -4.25 -17.42
N ARG A 115 -9.27 -5.54 -17.06
CA ARG A 115 -9.65 -6.65 -17.94
C ARG A 115 -11.12 -6.59 -18.34
N ASN A 116 -12.03 -6.28 -17.41
CA ASN A 116 -13.45 -6.14 -17.73
C ASN A 116 -13.70 -4.94 -18.65
N LEU A 117 -12.97 -3.84 -18.41
CA LEU A 117 -13.01 -2.64 -19.25
C LEU A 117 -12.58 -2.95 -20.69
N ALA A 118 -11.47 -3.66 -20.86
CA ALA A 118 -10.96 -4.08 -22.16
C ALA A 118 -11.90 -5.03 -22.92
N LYS A 119 -12.73 -5.80 -22.19
CA LYS A 119 -13.77 -6.68 -22.78
C LYS A 119 -15.07 -5.95 -23.14
N GLY A 120 -15.14 -4.64 -22.94
CA GLY A 120 -16.36 -3.86 -23.19
C GLY A 120 -17.41 -3.91 -22.07
N ASP A 121 -17.14 -4.57 -20.94
CA ASP A 121 -18.04 -4.59 -19.77
C ASP A 121 -17.76 -3.37 -18.86
N PHE A 122 -17.97 -2.18 -19.42
CA PHE A 122 -17.74 -0.90 -18.76
C PHE A 122 -18.66 -0.78 -17.53
N PHE A 123 -19.98 -0.77 -17.71
CA PHE A 123 -20.94 -0.44 -16.66
C PHE A 123 -21.51 -1.64 -15.89
N GLY A 124 -20.87 -2.81 -16.01
CA GLY A 124 -21.32 -4.02 -15.33
C GLY A 124 -21.31 -3.92 -13.80
N ARG A 125 -22.30 -4.55 -13.16
CA ARG A 125 -22.34 -4.70 -11.68
C ARG A 125 -21.07 -5.34 -11.12
N LYS A 126 -20.40 -6.19 -11.90
CA LYS A 126 -19.14 -6.84 -11.52
C LYS A 126 -17.98 -5.85 -11.48
N SER A 127 -17.84 -4.98 -12.49
CA SER A 127 -16.80 -3.95 -12.56
C SER A 127 -16.93 -2.92 -11.44
N ILE A 128 -18.16 -2.49 -11.12
CA ILE A 128 -18.41 -1.59 -9.97
C ILE A 128 -18.04 -2.27 -8.63
N ARG A 129 -18.40 -3.55 -8.45
CA ARG A 129 -18.01 -4.30 -7.23
C ARG A 129 -16.49 -4.43 -7.09
N LEU A 130 -15.76 -4.64 -8.19
CA LEU A 130 -14.30 -4.71 -8.15
C LEU A 130 -13.68 -3.38 -7.68
N LEU A 131 -14.23 -2.24 -8.11
CA LEU A 131 -13.81 -0.92 -7.63
C LEU A 131 -14.17 -0.68 -6.15
N ASP A 132 -15.34 -1.13 -5.70
CA ASP A 132 -15.72 -1.04 -4.27
C ASP A 132 -14.73 -1.83 -3.41
N TRP A 133 -14.44 -3.08 -3.80
CA TRP A 133 -13.50 -3.93 -3.07
C TRP A 133 -12.07 -3.40 -3.13
N SER A 134 -11.60 -2.90 -4.29
CA SER A 134 -10.26 -2.31 -4.38
C SER A 134 -10.13 -1.09 -3.47
N SER A 135 -11.17 -0.26 -3.37
CA SER A 135 -11.20 0.90 -2.47
C SER A 135 -11.11 0.45 -1.00
N GLY A 136 -11.87 -0.57 -0.62
CA GLY A 136 -11.81 -1.16 0.72
C GLY A 136 -10.44 -1.75 1.04
N LEU A 137 -9.80 -2.43 0.08
CA LEU A 137 -8.46 -2.98 0.23
C LEU A 137 -7.40 -1.89 0.38
N VAL A 138 -7.51 -0.78 -0.35
CA VAL A 138 -6.59 0.37 -0.19
C VAL A 138 -6.71 0.97 1.21
N VAL A 139 -7.93 1.14 1.74
CA VAL A 139 -8.13 1.59 3.13
C VAL A 139 -7.54 0.60 4.13
N ALA A 140 -7.79 -0.70 3.94
CA ALA A 140 -7.24 -1.73 4.79
C ALA A 140 -5.71 -1.76 4.74
N ALA A 141 -5.11 -1.61 3.55
CA ALA A 141 -3.66 -1.57 3.35
C ALA A 141 -3.01 -0.34 4.02
N LEU A 142 -3.76 0.75 4.18
CA LEU A 142 -3.31 1.92 4.92
C LEU A 142 -3.37 1.70 6.44
N ALA A 143 -4.48 1.15 6.94
CA ALA A 143 -4.73 1.11 8.39
C ALA A 143 -4.15 -0.13 9.08
N ALA A 144 -4.31 -1.32 8.49
CA ALA A 144 -3.99 -2.58 9.16
C ALA A 144 -2.48 -2.75 9.43
N PRO A 145 -1.57 -2.51 8.46
CA PRO A 145 -0.12 -2.61 8.72
C PRO A 145 0.33 -1.62 9.78
N GLY A 146 -0.09 -0.35 9.65
CA GLY A 146 0.26 0.71 10.58
C GLY A 146 -0.18 0.42 12.02
N PHE A 147 -1.35 -0.21 12.20
CA PHE A 147 -1.80 -0.63 13.53
C PHE A 147 -0.82 -1.61 14.20
N PHE A 148 -0.39 -2.65 13.49
CA PHE A 148 0.57 -3.62 14.03
C PHE A 148 1.97 -3.02 14.20
N GLU A 149 2.39 -2.18 13.26
CA GLU A 149 3.68 -1.48 13.32
C GLU A 149 3.76 -0.53 14.51
N LEU A 150 2.70 0.24 14.79
CA LEU A 150 2.63 1.11 15.95
C LEU A 150 2.67 0.32 17.26
N LEU A 151 1.96 -0.80 17.35
CA LEU A 151 1.99 -1.66 18.55
C LEU A 151 3.39 -2.27 18.77
N GLY A 152 3.99 -2.81 17.70
CA GLY A 152 5.34 -3.38 17.76
C GLY A 152 6.40 -2.34 18.10
N THR A 153 6.29 -1.15 17.52
CA THR A 153 7.21 -0.03 17.78
C THR A 153 7.06 0.48 19.21
N ASN A 154 5.84 0.69 19.69
CA ASN A 154 5.57 1.12 21.06
C ASN A 154 6.13 0.10 22.08
N TRP A 155 5.96 -1.20 21.83
CA TRP A 155 6.53 -2.23 22.70
C TRP A 155 8.07 -2.24 22.65
N THR A 156 8.66 -2.03 21.47
CA THR A 156 10.12 -1.95 21.31
C THR A 156 10.69 -0.76 22.09
N ILE A 157 10.09 0.43 21.94
CA ILE A 157 10.45 1.65 22.67
C ILE A 157 10.38 1.42 24.19
N ALA A 158 9.28 0.84 24.68
CA ALA A 158 9.12 0.54 26.09
C ALA A 158 10.19 -0.44 26.62
N LYS A 159 10.60 -1.43 25.81
CA LYS A 159 11.63 -2.40 26.21
C LYS A 159 13.03 -1.78 26.26
N LEU A 160 13.32 -0.85 25.35
CA LEU A 160 14.59 -0.11 25.32
C LEU A 160 14.74 0.87 26.49
N GLY A 161 13.70 1.04 27.31
CA GLY A 161 13.73 1.87 28.51
C GLY A 161 13.51 3.35 28.25
N TRP A 162 13.13 3.73 27.03
CA TRP A 162 12.72 5.08 26.71
C TRP A 162 11.39 5.40 27.41
N SER A 163 11.40 6.41 28.28
CA SER A 163 10.25 6.87 29.03
C SER A 163 10.35 8.37 29.31
N GLY A 164 9.22 9.05 29.51
CA GLY A 164 9.18 10.48 29.78
C GLY A 164 9.13 11.34 28.52
N SER A 165 9.49 12.63 28.65
CA SER A 165 9.43 13.63 27.57
C SER A 165 10.41 13.41 26.43
N ASP A 166 11.45 12.61 26.69
CA ASP A 166 12.56 12.40 25.76
C ASP A 166 12.40 11.07 24.99
N ALA A 167 11.31 10.34 25.25
CA ALA A 167 11.01 9.09 24.56
C ALA A 167 10.50 9.39 23.15
N PRO A 168 11.05 8.72 22.12
CA PRO A 168 10.58 8.93 20.76
C PRO A 168 9.16 8.38 20.57
N GLU A 169 8.35 9.08 19.79
CA GLU A 169 6.96 8.70 19.56
C GLU A 169 6.84 7.69 18.41
N PRO A 170 6.06 6.61 18.55
CA PRO A 170 5.83 5.67 17.46
C PRO A 170 5.11 6.38 16.31
N THR A 171 5.65 6.29 15.09
CA THR A 171 5.11 7.00 13.93
C THR A 171 5.00 6.10 12.70
N ILE A 172 4.11 6.48 11.79
CA ILE A 172 3.96 5.84 10.48
C ILE A 172 4.62 6.76 9.46
N LEU A 173 5.57 6.22 8.70
CA LEU A 173 6.30 7.00 7.68
C LEU A 173 5.39 7.50 6.55
N ASP A 174 5.89 8.56 5.91
CA ASP A 174 5.33 9.50 4.93
C ASP A 174 4.68 8.93 3.64
N GLN A 175 4.21 7.69 3.63
CA GLN A 175 3.54 7.10 2.46
C GLN A 175 2.01 7.24 2.50
N THR A 176 1.45 7.73 3.61
CA THR A 176 0.01 7.97 3.80
C THR A 176 -0.59 8.82 2.68
N TRP A 177 0.11 9.85 2.21
CA TRP A 177 -0.40 10.74 1.17
C TRP A 177 -0.66 10.02 -0.16
N ALA A 178 0.20 9.07 -0.54
CA ALA A 178 0.07 8.34 -1.79
C ALA A 178 -1.17 7.44 -1.78
N PHE A 179 -1.41 6.75 -0.66
CA PHE A 179 -2.61 5.93 -0.47
C PHE A 179 -3.88 6.77 -0.49
N LEU A 180 -3.86 7.96 0.14
CA LEU A 180 -5.00 8.88 0.12
C LEU A 180 -5.31 9.37 -1.31
N LEU A 181 -4.30 9.72 -2.11
CA LEU A 181 -4.50 10.10 -3.51
C LEU A 181 -5.10 8.95 -4.34
N ILE A 182 -4.57 7.73 -4.18
CA ILE A 182 -5.10 6.55 -4.87
C ILE A 182 -6.57 6.34 -4.48
N LEU A 183 -6.89 6.45 -3.19
CA LEU A 183 -8.26 6.29 -2.70
C LEU A 183 -9.21 7.33 -3.32
N VAL A 184 -8.79 8.60 -3.38
CA VAL A 184 -9.58 9.66 -4.02
C VAL A 184 -9.83 9.34 -5.50
N ILE A 185 -8.79 8.91 -6.23
CA ILE A 185 -8.93 8.51 -7.64
C ILE A 185 -9.94 7.38 -7.78
N LEU A 186 -9.85 6.34 -6.95
CA LEU A 186 -10.78 5.21 -7.00
C LEU A 186 -12.22 5.62 -6.71
N LEU A 187 -12.44 6.51 -5.73
CA LEU A 187 -13.77 7.04 -5.40
C LEU A 187 -14.36 7.84 -6.56
N VAL A 188 -13.56 8.69 -7.20
CA VAL A 188 -13.98 9.47 -8.38
C VAL A 188 -14.33 8.55 -9.54
N VAL A 189 -13.49 7.57 -9.85
CA VAL A 189 -13.75 6.58 -10.91
C VAL A 189 -15.04 5.82 -10.59
N ASN A 190 -15.21 5.33 -9.37
CA ASN A 190 -16.40 4.60 -8.95
C ASN A 190 -17.68 5.45 -9.11
N LEU A 191 -17.63 6.72 -8.71
CA LEU A 191 -18.73 7.67 -8.91
C LEU A 191 -19.09 7.83 -10.40
N ILE A 192 -18.08 8.03 -11.26
CA ILE A 192 -18.27 8.15 -12.71
C ILE A 192 -18.93 6.88 -13.26
N MET A 193 -18.44 5.70 -12.89
CA MET A 193 -18.99 4.41 -13.36
C MET A 193 -20.46 4.23 -12.95
N ARG A 194 -20.80 4.56 -11.70
CA ARG A 194 -22.20 4.47 -11.22
C ARG A 194 -23.12 5.47 -11.93
N ARG A 195 -22.64 6.69 -12.20
CA ARG A 195 -23.40 7.70 -12.93
C ARG A 195 -23.61 7.29 -14.39
N GLY A 196 -22.56 6.82 -15.06
CA GLY A 196 -22.64 6.33 -16.44
C GLY A 196 -23.59 5.15 -16.59
N ALA A 197 -23.55 4.20 -15.63
CA ALA A 197 -24.47 3.05 -15.63
C ALA A 197 -25.94 3.48 -15.53
N ARG A 198 -26.26 4.52 -14.75
CA ARG A 198 -27.63 5.04 -14.65
C ARG A 198 -28.06 5.73 -15.94
N LEU A 199 -27.19 6.55 -16.53
CA LEU A 199 -27.48 7.24 -17.80
C LEU A 199 -27.74 6.25 -18.94
N GLN A 200 -27.01 5.13 -18.98
CA GLN A 200 -27.25 4.09 -19.97
C GLN A 200 -28.65 3.46 -19.81
N LEU A 201 -29.06 3.15 -18.57
CA LEU A 201 -30.39 2.60 -18.29
C LEU A 201 -31.51 3.58 -18.66
N ASP A 202 -31.32 4.89 -18.40
CA ASP A 202 -32.30 5.91 -18.74
C ASP A 202 -32.47 6.07 -20.26
N GLN A 203 -31.40 5.86 -21.04
CA GLN A 203 -31.46 5.87 -22.51
C GLN A 203 -32.13 4.62 -23.07
N GLU A 204 -31.89 3.45 -22.49
CA GLU A 204 -32.54 2.19 -22.88
C GLU A 204 -34.05 2.20 -22.59
N GLY A 205 -34.50 2.96 -21.58
CA GLY A 205 -35.93 3.11 -21.24
C GLY A 205 -36.73 4.09 -22.12
N LEU A 206 -36.06 4.85 -23.00
CA LEU A 206 -36.66 5.85 -23.89
C LEU A 206 -36.89 5.32 -25.33
N VAL A 207 -36.45 4.10 -25.63
CA VAL A 207 -36.57 3.45 -26.96
C VAL A 207 -37.70 2.43 -26.97
#